data_AF-A0A2A3TDC7-F1
#
_entry.id   AF-A0A2A3TDC7-F1
#
_cell.length_a   1.000
_cell.length_b   1.000
_cell.length_c   1.000
_cell.angle_alpha   90.00
_cell.angle_beta   90.00
_cell.angle_gamma   90.00
#
_symmetry.space_group_name_H-M   'P 1'
#
loop_
_entity.id
_entity.type
_entity.pdbx_description
1 polymer ?
#
loop_
_entity_poly.entity_id
_entity_poly.type
_entity_poly.pdbx_seq_one_letter_code
_entity_poly.pdbx_strand_id
1 'polypeptide(L)'
;MPLDKMPNSEEFIPTHKSKILHVHGTPVACIIDDNLQNKSRYAALEKNSSLRASLVGFLNKDEELGLFMGFKLKIQTDDDYFEYTVYPNEQFIDTVIFEESIIIINEKLENLFSLQKIMTDQFVKTRSEFEKFQKIIK
;
A
#
# COMPACT_ATOMS: atom_id res chain seq x y z
N MET A 1 -8.40 -18.62 -0.62
CA MET A 1 -9.37 -18.53 -1.75
C MET A 1 -8.77 -19.23 -2.96
N PRO A 2 -9.55 -19.82 -3.88
CA PRO A 2 -9.00 -20.30 -5.15
C PRO A 2 -8.38 -19.12 -5.89
N LEU A 3 -7.34 -19.36 -6.69
CA LEU A 3 -6.78 -18.41 -7.65
C LEU A 3 -7.79 -18.19 -8.80
N ASP A 4 -9.00 -17.76 -8.46
CA ASP A 4 -10.03 -17.44 -9.44
C ASP A 4 -9.52 -16.26 -10.27
N LYS A 5 -9.57 -16.44 -11.60
CA LYS A 5 -9.24 -15.39 -12.57
C LYS A 5 -9.97 -14.11 -12.16
N MET A 6 -9.21 -13.03 -11.96
CA MET A 6 -9.72 -11.74 -11.49
C MET A 6 -10.85 -11.28 -12.44
N PRO A 7 -12.08 -11.06 -11.94
CA PRO A 7 -13.21 -10.68 -12.78
C PRO A 7 -13.08 -9.26 -13.37
N ASN A 8 -12.15 -8.44 -12.88
CA ASN A 8 -11.93 -7.08 -13.37
C ASN A 8 -10.45 -6.65 -13.20
N SER A 9 -9.61 -6.83 -14.22
CA SER A 9 -8.18 -6.51 -14.18
C SER A 9 -7.89 -5.00 -14.04
N GLU A 10 -8.83 -4.15 -14.45
CA GLU A 10 -8.71 -2.69 -14.38
C GLU A 10 -8.59 -2.18 -12.93
N GLU A 11 -9.21 -2.88 -11.98
CA GLU A 11 -9.20 -2.47 -10.56
C GLU A 11 -7.83 -2.65 -9.88
N PHE A 12 -6.92 -3.39 -10.50
CA PHE A 12 -5.61 -3.76 -9.94
C PHE A 12 -4.44 -3.15 -10.72
N ILE A 13 -4.71 -2.18 -11.60
CA ILE A 13 -3.68 -1.40 -12.27
C ILE A 13 -2.97 -0.54 -11.21
N PRO A 14 -1.62 -0.54 -11.17
CA PRO A 14 -0.88 0.30 -10.23
C PRO A 14 -1.18 1.77 -10.46
N THR A 15 -1.60 2.48 -9.41
CA THR A 15 -1.83 3.93 -9.46
C THR A 15 -0.67 4.71 -8.87
N HIS A 16 0.07 4.12 -7.93
CA HIS A 16 1.17 4.78 -7.22
C HIS A 16 2.40 3.86 -7.12
N LYS A 17 3.57 4.49 -7.05
CA LYS A 17 4.84 3.81 -6.77
C LYS A 17 5.10 3.79 -5.26
N SER A 18 5.90 2.83 -4.83
CA SER A 18 6.39 2.77 -3.44
C SER A 18 7.91 2.71 -3.38
N LYS A 19 8.45 3.13 -2.23
CA LYS A 19 9.88 3.02 -1.91
C LYS A 19 10.08 2.92 -0.40
N ILE A 20 11.26 2.45 -0.02
CA ILE A 20 11.75 2.51 1.36
C ILE A 20 12.69 3.71 1.49
N LEU A 21 12.47 4.52 2.51
CA LEU A 21 13.43 5.51 3.00
C LEU A 21 14.07 5.02 4.29
N HIS A 22 15.27 5.50 4.62
CA HIS A 22 15.92 5.23 5.89
C HIS A 22 16.03 6.54 6.66
N VAL A 23 15.27 6.66 7.74
CA VAL A 23 15.28 7.84 8.62
C VAL A 23 15.99 7.45 9.90
N HIS A 24 17.18 8.01 10.14
CA HIS A 24 18.04 7.67 11.28
C HIS A 24 18.35 6.16 11.41
N GLY A 25 18.43 5.45 10.28
CA GLY A 25 18.67 4.00 10.25
C GLY A 25 17.41 3.13 10.34
N THR A 26 16.24 3.71 10.61
CA THR A 26 14.96 2.99 10.60
C THR A 26 14.35 3.01 9.20
N PRO A 27 13.98 1.84 8.63
CA PRO A 27 13.28 1.78 7.36
C PRO A 27 11.87 2.35 7.50
N VAL A 28 11.45 3.13 6.51
CA VAL A 28 10.12 3.76 6.46
C VAL A 28 9.49 3.46 5.11
N ALA A 29 8.29 2.90 5.14
CA ALA A 29 7.51 2.59 3.97
C ALA A 29 6.85 3.86 3.40
N CYS A 30 7.19 4.20 2.16
CA CYS A 30 6.68 5.40 1.49
C CYS A 30 5.91 5.08 0.20
N ILE A 31 4.77 5.75 0.01
CA ILE A 31 4.04 5.83 -1.26
C ILE A 31 4.29 7.20 -1.88
N ILE A 32 4.56 7.24 -3.19
CA ILE A 32 4.83 8.48 -3.91
C ILE A 32 3.53 8.95 -4.57
N ASP A 33 3.06 10.15 -4.20
CA ASP A 33 1.93 10.85 -4.81
C ASP A 33 2.34 12.27 -5.25
N ASP A 34 2.38 12.48 -6.56
CA ASP A 34 2.72 13.77 -7.19
C ASP A 34 1.49 14.55 -7.66
N ASN A 35 0.29 14.07 -7.35
CA ASN A 35 -0.92 14.81 -7.64
C ASN A 35 -0.99 16.06 -6.76
N LEU A 36 -0.70 17.21 -7.38
CA LEU A 36 -0.74 18.52 -6.72
C LEU A 36 -2.08 18.84 -6.07
N GLN A 37 -3.20 18.27 -6.57
CA GLN A 37 -4.51 18.45 -5.95
C GLN A 37 -4.61 17.72 -4.61
N ASN A 38 -3.94 16.58 -4.46
CA ASN A 38 -3.94 15.80 -3.23
C ASN A 38 -3.14 16.47 -2.12
N LYS A 39 -2.10 17.25 -2.43
CA LYS A 39 -1.32 17.99 -1.42
C LYS A 39 -2.20 18.86 -0.51
N SER A 40 -3.13 19.61 -1.09
CA SER A 40 -4.07 20.43 -0.31
C SER A 40 -5.09 19.60 0.46
N ARG A 41 -5.49 18.44 -0.09
CA ARG A 41 -6.43 17.53 0.56
C ARG A 41 -5.79 16.82 1.77
N TYR A 42 -4.54 16.38 1.67
CA TYR A 42 -3.79 15.79 2.79
C TYR A 42 -3.67 16.73 3.99
N ALA A 43 -3.44 18.03 3.74
CA ALA A 43 -3.37 19.03 4.80
C ALA A 43 -4.68 19.15 5.61
N ALA A 44 -5.82 18.80 5.01
CA ALA A 44 -7.12 18.76 5.70
C ALA A 44 -7.33 17.46 6.49
N LEU A 45 -6.59 16.38 6.20
CA LEU A 45 -6.75 15.07 6.85
C LEU A 45 -6.10 15.01 8.24
N GLU A 46 -4.97 15.69 8.47
CA GLU A 46 -4.19 15.57 9.72
C GLU A 46 -4.98 15.93 10.99
N LYS A 47 -6.10 16.64 10.86
CA LYS A 47 -6.94 17.08 11.99
C LYS A 47 -8.34 16.47 11.98
N ASN A 48 -8.62 15.54 11.06
CA ASN A 48 -9.96 15.00 10.89
C ASN A 48 -10.19 13.77 11.79
N SER A 49 -11.10 13.89 12.75
CA SER A 49 -11.46 12.80 13.68
C SER A 49 -12.19 11.63 13.01
N SER A 50 -12.73 11.82 11.79
CA SER A 50 -13.38 10.76 11.00
C SER A 50 -12.40 9.92 10.19
N LEU A 51 -11.10 10.24 10.22
CA LEU A 51 -10.08 9.57 9.44
C LEU A 51 -10.09 8.05 9.69
N ARG A 52 -10.29 7.30 8.61
CA ARG A 52 -10.20 5.84 8.57
C ARG A 52 -9.23 5.45 7.47
N ALA A 53 -8.29 4.58 7.80
CA ALA A 53 -7.38 3.99 6.82
C ALA A 53 -7.50 2.47 6.86
N SER A 54 -7.44 1.83 5.70
CA SER A 54 -7.39 0.37 5.59
C SER A 54 -6.42 -0.07 4.51
N LEU A 55 -5.73 -1.17 4.78
CA LEU A 55 -4.75 -1.78 3.89
C LEU A 55 -5.22 -3.19 3.54
N VAL A 56 -5.53 -3.41 2.26
CA VAL A 56 -6.02 -4.71 1.77
C VAL A 56 -5.03 -5.28 0.79
N GLY A 57 -4.36 -6.37 1.18
CA GLY A 57 -3.47 -7.11 0.30
C GLY A 57 -4.24 -7.95 -0.71
N PHE A 58 -3.65 -8.13 -1.89
CA PHE A 58 -4.13 -9.07 -2.91
C PHE A 58 -2.95 -9.74 -3.61
N LEU A 59 -3.21 -10.90 -4.20
CA LEU A 59 -2.25 -11.61 -5.03
C LEU A 59 -2.66 -11.48 -6.49
N ASN A 60 -1.69 -11.22 -7.36
CA ASN A 60 -1.90 -11.22 -8.80
C ASN A 60 -0.94 -12.21 -9.45
N LYS A 61 -1.38 -12.90 -10.49
CA LYS A 61 -0.54 -13.83 -11.24
C LYS A 61 -0.50 -13.36 -12.68
N ASP A 62 0.70 -13.01 -13.13
CA ASP A 62 0.99 -12.78 -14.53
C ASP A 62 1.55 -14.06 -15.16
N GLU A 63 1.21 -14.31 -16.43
CA GLU A 63 1.65 -15.51 -17.14
C GLU A 63 3.16 -15.50 -17.44
N GLU A 64 3.76 -14.32 -17.62
CA GLU A 64 5.19 -14.16 -17.94
C GLU A 64 6.02 -13.83 -16.70
N LEU A 65 5.51 -12.92 -15.86
CA LEU A 65 6.27 -12.34 -14.76
C LEU A 65 6.02 -13.02 -13.40
N GLY A 66 5.06 -13.95 -13.33
CA GLY A 66 4.83 -14.81 -12.18
C GLY A 66 3.86 -14.25 -11.14
N LEU A 67 3.96 -14.73 -9.90
CA LEU A 67 3.10 -14.33 -8.80
C LEU A 67 3.62 -13.03 -8.15
N PHE A 68 2.72 -12.08 -7.96
CA PHE A 68 2.93 -10.80 -7.30
C PHE A 68 2.01 -10.62 -6.10
N MET A 69 2.48 -9.84 -5.15
CA MET A 69 1.66 -9.30 -4.07
C MET A 69 1.51 -7.81 -4.28
N GLY A 70 0.27 -7.34 -4.26
CA GLY A 70 -0.08 -5.93 -4.26
C GLY A 70 -0.94 -5.58 -3.05
N PHE A 71 -1.23 -4.30 -2.87
CA PHE A 71 -2.23 -3.85 -1.92
C PHE A 71 -3.01 -2.65 -2.43
N LYS A 72 -4.20 -2.49 -1.85
CA LYS A 72 -4.98 -1.26 -1.90
C LYS A 72 -4.90 -0.56 -0.55
N LEU A 73 -4.40 0.68 -0.55
CA LEU A 73 -4.50 1.58 0.59
C LEU A 73 -5.71 2.47 0.37
N LYS A 74 -6.65 2.44 1.30
CA LYS A 74 -7.83 3.30 1.30
C LYS A 74 -7.75 4.26 2.47
N ILE A 75 -7.87 5.54 2.19
CA ILE A 75 -7.90 6.62 3.19
C ILE A 75 -9.21 7.36 3.00
N GLN A 76 -9.99 7.46 4.06
CA GLN A 76 -11.32 8.03 4.00
C GLN A 76 -11.57 8.95 5.20
N THR A 77 -12.24 10.06 4.93
CA THR A 77 -12.92 10.92 5.90
C THR A 77 -14.38 11.07 5.49
N ASP A 78 -15.18 11.76 6.30
CA ASP A 78 -16.57 12.05 5.94
C ASP A 78 -16.68 12.81 4.60
N ASP A 79 -15.72 13.69 4.31
CA ASP A 79 -15.73 14.56 3.13
C ASP A 79 -14.83 14.08 1.98
N ASP A 80 -14.03 13.03 2.19
CA ASP A 80 -12.97 12.72 1.23
C ASP A 80 -12.57 11.24 1.17
N TYR A 81 -12.06 10.82 0.02
CA TYR A 81 -11.64 9.45 -0.26
C TYR A 81 -10.42 9.38 -1.18
N PHE A 82 -9.50 8.49 -0.82
CA PHE A 82 -8.31 8.15 -1.59
C PHE A 82 -8.17 6.63 -1.66
N GLU A 83 -7.82 6.13 -2.85
CA GLU A 83 -7.49 4.72 -3.07
C GLU A 83 -6.20 4.62 -3.89
N TYR A 84 -5.21 3.93 -3.34
CA TYR A 84 -3.95 3.66 -4.04
C TYR A 84 -3.78 2.17 -4.25
N THR A 85 -3.46 1.78 -5.48
CA THR A 85 -3.07 0.42 -5.84
C THR A 85 -1.56 0.40 -6.03
N VAL A 86 -0.87 -0.42 -5.26
CA VAL A 86 0.60 -0.47 -5.20
C VAL A 86 1.06 -1.93 -5.27
N TYR A 87 2.13 -2.18 -6.04
CA TYR A 87 2.87 -3.44 -6.05
C TYR A 87 4.24 -3.22 -5.39
N PRO A 88 4.35 -3.42 -4.06
CA PRO A 88 5.58 -3.18 -3.33
C PRO A 88 6.60 -4.30 -3.51
N ASN A 89 7.86 -4.03 -3.15
CA ASN A 89 8.87 -5.05 -2.95
C ASN A 89 8.74 -5.72 -1.56
N GLU A 90 9.48 -6.80 -1.33
CA GLU A 90 9.43 -7.54 -0.07
C GLU A 90 9.82 -6.68 1.14
N GLN A 91 10.87 -5.88 1.01
CA GLN A 91 11.32 -4.99 2.08
C GLN A 91 10.22 -4.02 2.52
N PHE A 92 9.45 -3.47 1.58
CA PHE A 92 8.33 -2.60 1.89
C PHE A 92 7.21 -3.35 2.61
N ILE A 93 6.87 -4.56 2.16
CA ILE A 93 5.86 -5.40 2.81
C ILE A 93 6.23 -5.63 4.28
N ASP A 94 7.46 -6.07 4.53
CA ASP A 94 7.96 -6.35 5.87
C ASP A 94 7.97 -5.08 6.75
N THR A 95 8.38 -3.95 6.16
CA THR A 95 8.40 -2.65 6.87
C THR A 95 7.00 -2.21 7.26
N VAL A 96 6.00 -2.34 6.38
CA VAL A 96 4.61 -1.98 6.72
C VAL A 96 4.04 -2.89 7.79
N ILE A 97 4.32 -4.20 7.72
CA ILE A 97 3.86 -5.16 8.73
C ILE A 97 4.47 -4.84 10.10
N PHE A 98 5.76 -4.50 10.15
CA PHE A 98 6.47 -4.27 11.40
C PHE A 98 6.22 -2.88 12.01
N GLU A 99 6.27 -1.83 11.19
CA GLU A 99 6.13 -0.43 11.64
C GLU A 99 4.67 0.05 11.67
N GLU A 100 3.74 -0.73 11.12
CA GLU A 100 2.30 -0.43 11.02
C GLU A 100 2.03 1.00 10.51
N SER A 101 2.89 1.50 9.63
CA SER A 101 2.87 2.88 9.16
C SER A 101 3.24 2.98 7.68
N ILE A 102 2.66 4.00 7.04
CA ILE A 102 2.94 4.35 5.65
C ILE A 102 2.99 5.87 5.57
N ILE A 103 4.04 6.40 4.93
CA ILE A 103 4.16 7.84 4.65
C ILE A 103 3.86 8.10 3.17
N ILE A 104 3.02 9.09 2.91
CA ILE A 104 2.81 9.61 1.56
C ILE A 104 3.79 10.76 1.36
N ILE A 105 4.60 10.66 0.31
CA ILE A 105 5.61 11.64 -0.06
C ILE A 105 5.40 12.08 -1.52
N ASN A 106 5.99 13.21 -1.90
CA ASN A 106 6.15 13.54 -3.32
C ASN A 106 7.51 13.06 -3.88
N GLU A 107 7.74 13.27 -5.17
CA GLU A 107 9.00 12.99 -5.86
C GLU A 107 10.21 13.73 -5.26
N LYS A 108 9.98 14.87 -4.60
CA LYS A 108 11.01 15.64 -3.89
C LYS A 108 11.30 15.11 -2.48
N LEU A 109 10.66 14.00 -2.10
CA LEU A 109 10.76 13.37 -0.78
C LEU A 109 10.21 14.24 0.36
N GLU A 110 9.37 15.22 0.04
CA GLU A 110 8.64 15.98 1.05
C GLU A 110 7.51 15.12 1.59
N ASN A 111 7.36 15.06 2.92
CA ASN A 111 6.24 14.40 3.57
C ASN A 111 4.94 15.17 3.29
N LEU A 112 3.95 14.49 2.71
CA LEU A 112 2.62 15.02 2.45
C LEU A 112 1.61 14.58 3.51
N PHE A 113 1.72 13.34 3.97
CA PHE A 113 0.82 12.75 4.94
C PHE A 113 1.44 11.51 5.59
N SER A 114 1.11 11.23 6.85
CA SER A 114 1.62 10.06 7.56
C SER A 114 0.49 9.28 8.20
N LEU A 115 0.39 8.00 7.85
CA LEU A 115 -0.50 7.05 8.49
C LEU A 115 0.29 6.23 9.51
N GLN A 116 -0.25 6.13 10.71
CA GLN A 116 0.32 5.33 11.80
C GLN A 116 -0.77 4.40 12.35
N LYS A 117 -0.35 3.28 12.96
CA LYS A 117 -1.24 2.28 13.56
C LYS A 117 -2.25 1.71 12.55
N ILE A 118 -1.76 1.45 11.33
CA ILE A 118 -2.55 0.78 10.30
C ILE A 118 -2.77 -0.67 10.73
N MET A 119 -4.02 -1.14 10.67
CA MET A 119 -4.33 -2.55 10.92
C MET A 119 -3.79 -3.42 9.79
N THR A 120 -2.80 -4.27 10.08
CA THR A 120 -2.08 -5.08 9.09
C THR A 120 -2.50 -6.55 9.06
N ASP A 121 -3.43 -7.00 9.92
CA ASP A 121 -3.83 -8.41 10.03
C ASP A 121 -4.15 -9.10 8.70
N GLN A 122 -4.91 -8.41 7.83
CA GLN A 122 -5.25 -8.94 6.51
C GLN A 122 -4.03 -8.95 5.59
N PHE A 123 -3.16 -7.95 5.68
CA PHE A 123 -1.96 -7.85 4.87
C PHE A 123 -0.93 -8.94 5.25
N VAL A 124 -0.81 -9.27 6.54
CA VAL A 124 0.00 -10.41 7.04
C VAL A 124 -0.53 -11.73 6.50
N LYS A 125 -1.86 -11.92 6.46
CA LYS A 125 -2.47 -13.11 5.85
C LYS A 125 -2.15 -13.20 4.36
N THR A 126 -2.28 -12.10 3.62
CA THR A 126 -1.91 -12.05 2.20
C THR A 126 -0.44 -12.41 1.99
N ARG A 127 0.48 -11.88 2.81
CA ARG A 127 1.92 -12.22 2.73
C ARG A 127 2.16 -13.71 2.98
N SER A 128 1.49 -14.27 3.97
CA SER A 128 1.56 -15.70 4.27
C SER A 128 1.04 -16.57 3.11
N GLU A 129 -0.03 -16.16 2.44
CA GLU A 129 -0.53 -16.84 1.24
C GLU A 129 0.44 -16.69 0.05
N PHE A 130 1.01 -15.51 -0.16
CA PHE A 130 2.02 -15.25 -1.19
C PHE A 130 3.21 -16.21 -1.06
N GLU A 131 3.78 -16.32 0.14
CA GLU A 131 4.91 -17.22 0.41
C GLU A 131 4.57 -18.69 0.18
N LYS A 132 3.33 -19.11 0.53
CA LYS A 132 2.86 -20.48 0.25
C LYS A 132 2.78 -20.73 -1.24
N PHE A 133 2.17 -19.83 -2.02
CA PHE A 133 2.04 -20.00 -3.46
C PHE A 133 3.37 -19.90 -4.20
N GLN A 134 4.29 -19.02 -3.77
CA GLN A 134 5.63 -18.96 -4.34
C GLN A 134 6.39 -20.29 -4.20
N LYS A 135 6.21 -21.01 -3.09
CA LYS A 135 6.83 -22.35 -2.88
C LYS A 135 6.21 -23.45 -3.75
N ILE A 136 4.99 -23.25 -4.23
CA ILE A 136 4.30 -24.22 -5.10
C ILE A 136 4.64 -23.98 -6.58
N ILE A 137 4.91 -22.74 -6.95
CA ILE A 137 5.23 -22.33 -8.33
C ILE A 137 6.73 -22.55 -8.65
N LYS A 138 7.60 -22.54 -7.64
CA LYS A 138 9.01 -22.95 -7.75
C LYS A 138 9.15 -24.46 -7.83
#